data_AF-A0A1V2QPI5-F1
#
_entry.id   AF-A0A1V2QPI5-F1
#
_cell.length_a   1.000
_cell.length_b   1.000
_cell.length_c   1.000
_cell.angle_alpha   90.00
_cell.angle_beta   90.00
_cell.angle_gamma   90.00
#
_symmetry.space_group_name_H-M   'P 1'
#
loop_
_entity.id
_entity.type
_entity.pdbx_description
1 polymer ?
#
loop_
_entity_poly.entity_id
_entity_poly.type
_entity_poly.pdbx_seq_one_letter_code
_entity_poly.pdbx_strand_id
1 'polypeptide(L)'
;MRIVVWVLERPDVVRDLLLDRAARPRRLVPTPYGTLLLGPAPEDLRVLRAGMKAATTGDRPAIGFAWSDDTARLLVRAAGRVQEAEVGGTMPDDVVRALASVLGVDDVRAALARAQGRGLDRLRHFLELIGYGAEARLLDWVDRTGPEIVPVHRERWWERVIGEQRQPRNTGLQPFRRTGGVVAQVLWLLLGVVALVAFLPFANEVFPAWMVVGYVVGVVPTAVGSVAAGALMIARWRRPDPFPISDPLGVMADAPDFDGTPAGG
;
A
#
# COMPACT_ATOMS: atom_id res chain seq x y z
N MET A 1 3.20 -14.68 -12.16
CA MET A 1 3.93 -13.40 -12.02
C MET A 1 3.98 -13.09 -10.55
N ARG A 2 5.15 -12.66 -10.05
CA ARG A 2 5.38 -12.26 -8.67
C ARG A 2 5.57 -10.78 -8.56
N ILE A 3 5.24 -10.22 -7.39
CA ILE A 3 5.38 -8.79 -7.12
C ILE A 3 5.94 -8.54 -5.73
N VAL A 4 6.73 -7.49 -5.58
CA VAL A 4 7.24 -7.00 -4.30
C VAL A 4 7.26 -5.48 -4.33
N VAL A 5 6.85 -4.86 -3.23
CA VAL A 5 7.08 -3.42 -3.01
C VAL A 5 8.25 -3.27 -2.06
N TRP A 6 9.24 -2.48 -2.44
CA TRP A 6 10.32 -2.05 -1.58
C TRP A 6 10.15 -0.58 -1.22
N VAL A 7 10.19 -0.31 0.07
CA VAL A 7 10.18 1.03 0.64
C VAL A 7 11.43 1.21 1.48
N LEU A 8 11.91 2.44 1.58
CA LEU A 8 13.17 2.74 2.29
C LEU A 8 12.96 2.89 3.80
N GLU A 9 11.70 2.84 4.25
CA GLU A 9 11.34 2.86 5.65
C GLU A 9 11.55 1.53 6.35
N ARG A 10 11.79 1.60 7.66
CA ARG A 10 11.88 0.45 8.56
C ARG A 10 10.51 -0.25 8.73
N PRO A 11 10.49 -1.54 9.08
CA PRO A 11 9.25 -2.32 9.18
C PRO A 11 8.23 -1.77 10.17
N ASP A 12 8.66 -1.16 11.27
CA ASP A 12 7.79 -0.53 12.28
C ASP A 12 6.99 0.63 11.70
N VAL A 13 7.68 1.54 11.00
CA VAL A 13 7.06 2.70 10.34
C VAL A 13 6.09 2.25 9.24
N VAL A 14 6.48 1.23 8.46
CA VAL A 14 5.63 0.66 7.41
C VAL A 14 4.41 -0.02 8.02
N ARG A 15 4.57 -0.78 9.10
CA ARG A 15 3.46 -1.44 9.81
C ARG A 15 2.46 -0.42 10.31
N ASP A 16 2.91 0.63 11.00
CA ASP A 16 2.04 1.67 11.55
C ASP A 16 1.29 2.39 10.41
N LEU A 17 1.98 2.67 9.30
CA LEU A 17 1.37 3.26 8.12
C LEU A 17 0.28 2.37 7.50
N LEU A 18 0.55 1.06 7.39
CA LEU A 18 -0.42 0.11 6.83
C LEU A 18 -1.62 -0.09 7.77
N LEU A 19 -1.40 -0.07 9.09
CA LEU A 19 -2.46 -0.11 10.11
C LEU A 19 -3.35 1.13 10.04
N ASP A 20 -2.76 2.32 9.97
CA ASP A 20 -3.47 3.60 9.86
C ASP A 20 -4.35 3.67 8.61
N ARG A 21 -3.94 2.96 7.55
CA ARG A 21 -4.66 2.92 6.28
C ARG A 21 -5.64 1.76 6.17
N ALA A 22 -5.78 0.94 7.21
CA ALA A 22 -6.55 -0.30 7.18
C ALA A 22 -6.22 -1.12 5.93
N ALA A 23 -4.92 -1.18 5.61
CA ALA A 23 -4.41 -1.87 4.44
C ALA A 23 -4.54 -3.39 4.63
N ARG A 24 -4.62 -4.12 3.53
CA ARG A 24 -4.62 -5.58 3.54
C ARG A 24 -3.31 -6.08 4.19
N PRO A 25 -3.38 -7.13 5.02
CA PRO A 25 -2.19 -7.77 5.58
C PRO A 25 -1.18 -8.10 4.49
N ARG A 26 0.06 -7.70 4.75
CA ARG A 26 1.24 -7.92 3.92
C ARG A 26 2.34 -8.44 4.82
N ARG A 27 3.17 -9.32 4.30
CA ARG A 27 4.37 -9.74 5.03
C ARG A 27 5.44 -8.68 4.86
N LEU A 28 6.04 -8.27 5.97
CA LEU A 28 7.12 -7.30 6.00
C LEU A 28 8.43 -8.05 6.15
N VAL A 29 9.38 -7.77 5.26
CA VAL A 29 10.70 -8.38 5.26
C VAL A 29 11.73 -7.26 5.35
N PRO A 30 12.37 -7.05 6.52
CA PRO A 30 13.41 -6.04 6.66
C PRO A 30 14.56 -6.30 5.69
N THR A 31 15.15 -5.21 5.20
CA THR A 31 16.38 -5.21 4.41
C THR A 31 17.35 -4.19 5.02
N PRO A 32 18.65 -4.26 4.72
CA PRO A 32 19.60 -3.24 5.18
C PRO A 32 19.22 -1.81 4.79
N TYR A 33 18.48 -1.65 3.67
CA TYR A 33 18.10 -0.35 3.11
C TYR A 33 16.58 -0.10 3.15
N GLY A 34 15.82 -0.85 3.95
CA GLY A 34 14.39 -0.60 4.14
C GLY A 34 13.55 -1.85 4.43
N THR A 35 12.42 -1.98 3.75
CA THR A 35 11.46 -3.08 3.95
C THR A 35 10.85 -3.53 2.63
N LEU A 36 10.83 -4.84 2.39
CA LEU A 36 10.00 -5.45 1.34
C LEU A 36 8.62 -5.79 1.89
N LEU A 37 7.60 -5.50 1.09
CA LEU A 37 6.22 -5.86 1.33
C LEU A 37 5.80 -6.92 0.34
N LEU A 38 5.33 -8.06 0.85
CA LEU A 38 4.89 -9.19 0.04
C LEU A 38 3.37 -9.34 0.09
N GLY A 39 2.80 -9.66 -1.07
CA GLY A 39 1.37 -9.74 -1.28
C GLY A 39 0.66 -8.37 -1.29
N PRO A 40 -0.68 -8.37 -1.22
CA PRO A 40 -1.55 -9.53 -1.08
C PRO A 40 -1.78 -10.30 -2.39
N ALA A 41 -2.35 -11.51 -2.33
CA ALA A 41 -2.78 -12.27 -3.50
C ALA A 41 -4.16 -11.78 -4.05
N PRO A 42 -4.45 -11.96 -5.35
CA PRO A 42 -3.54 -12.43 -6.41
C PRO A 42 -2.47 -11.38 -6.75
N GLU A 43 -1.31 -11.84 -7.24
CA GLU A 43 -0.18 -10.98 -7.57
C GLU A 43 -0.30 -10.44 -9.00
N ASP A 44 -0.63 -9.15 -9.13
CA ASP A 44 -0.67 -8.45 -10.40
C ASP A 44 -0.13 -7.00 -10.31
N LEU A 45 0.06 -6.34 -11.45
CA LEU A 45 0.57 -4.97 -11.49
C LEU A 45 -0.37 -3.94 -10.82
N ARG A 46 -1.69 -4.20 -10.78
CA ARG A 46 -2.65 -3.32 -10.09
C ARG A 46 -2.46 -3.41 -8.58
N VAL A 47 -2.23 -4.61 -8.05
CA VAL A 47 -1.91 -4.86 -6.64
C VAL A 47 -0.55 -4.26 -6.30
N LEU A 48 0.45 -4.38 -7.18
CA LEU A 48 1.75 -3.75 -6.96
C LEU A 48 1.62 -2.23 -6.81
N ARG A 49 0.93 -1.56 -7.76
CA ARG A 49 0.68 -0.12 -7.69
C ARG A 49 -0.14 0.27 -6.45
N ALA A 50 -1.09 -0.55 -6.03
CA ALA A 50 -1.86 -0.32 -4.81
C ALA A 50 -0.98 -0.47 -3.56
N GLY A 51 -0.10 -1.47 -3.52
CA GLY A 51 0.88 -1.68 -2.46
C GLY A 51 1.84 -0.48 -2.33
N MET A 52 2.42 -0.01 -3.44
CA MET A 52 3.24 1.21 -3.46
C MET A 52 2.47 2.44 -2.98
N LYS A 53 1.14 2.48 -3.24
CA LYS A 53 0.28 3.55 -2.74
C LYS A 53 0.10 3.48 -1.23
N ALA A 54 -0.28 2.31 -0.73
CA ALA A 54 -0.54 2.02 0.67
C ALA A 54 0.71 2.14 1.55
N ALA A 55 1.88 1.79 1.01
CA ALA A 55 3.15 1.74 1.75
C ALA A 55 3.90 3.07 1.83
N THR A 56 3.45 4.14 1.16
CA THR A 56 4.11 5.45 1.26
C THR A 56 3.16 6.63 1.47
N THR A 57 3.64 7.69 2.12
CA THR A 57 2.89 8.92 2.40
C THR A 57 3.43 10.09 1.60
N GLY A 58 2.53 10.85 0.97
CA GLY A 58 2.92 12.01 0.15
C GLY A 58 3.86 11.63 -0.98
N ASP A 59 5.03 12.29 -1.00
CA ASP A 59 6.08 12.15 -2.01
C ASP A 59 7.13 11.10 -1.66
N ARG A 60 6.96 10.36 -0.57
CA ARG A 60 7.92 9.32 -0.19
C ARG A 60 8.01 8.23 -1.25
N PRO A 61 9.24 7.82 -1.61
CA PRO A 61 9.45 6.95 -2.74
C PRO A 61 9.18 5.48 -2.40
N ALA A 62 8.86 4.71 -3.44
CA ALA A 62 8.80 3.26 -3.38
C ALA A 62 9.26 2.67 -4.71
N ILE A 63 9.80 1.46 -4.66
CA ILE A 63 10.19 0.69 -5.83
C ILE A 63 9.32 -0.57 -5.85
N GLY A 64 8.70 -0.85 -6.99
CA GLY A 64 7.95 -2.06 -7.23
C GLY A 64 8.73 -2.98 -8.15
N PHE A 65 8.90 -4.21 -7.74
CA PHE A 65 9.45 -5.28 -8.58
C PHE A 65 8.30 -6.17 -9.02
N ALA A 66 8.23 -6.49 -10.31
CA ALA A 66 7.36 -7.53 -10.82
C ALA A 66 8.13 -8.44 -11.76
N TRP A 67 7.97 -9.75 -11.64
CA TRP A 67 8.66 -10.68 -12.53
C TRP A 67 7.86 -11.95 -12.83
N SER A 68 8.26 -12.59 -13.90
CA SER A 68 7.89 -13.95 -14.32
C SER A 68 9.17 -14.66 -14.78
N ASP A 69 9.03 -15.85 -15.34
CA ASP A 69 10.18 -16.64 -15.81
C ASP A 69 11.04 -15.84 -16.81
N ASP A 70 10.39 -15.16 -17.76
CA ASP A 70 11.10 -14.44 -18.83
C ASP A 70 11.16 -12.92 -18.64
N THR A 71 10.18 -12.32 -17.97
CA THR A 71 10.04 -10.85 -17.91
C THR A 71 10.23 -10.30 -16.51
N ALA A 72 10.84 -9.11 -16.43
CA ALA A 72 11.00 -8.34 -15.21
C ALA A 72 10.64 -6.88 -15.44
N ARG A 73 9.95 -6.28 -14.48
CA ARG A 73 9.50 -4.90 -14.51
C ARG A 73 9.88 -4.20 -13.22
N LEU A 74 10.28 -2.94 -13.37
CA LEU A 74 10.53 -1.99 -12.31
C LEU A 74 9.46 -0.90 -12.38
N LEU A 75 8.84 -0.64 -11.23
CA LEU A 75 7.97 0.49 -11.02
C LEU A 75 8.67 1.40 -10.02
N VAL A 76 8.66 2.69 -10.27
CA VAL A 76 9.18 3.69 -9.32
C VAL A 76 8.08 4.67 -9.00
N ARG A 77 7.84 4.88 -7.72
CA ARG A 77 7.00 5.96 -7.22
C ARG A 77 7.90 7.07 -6.72
N ALA A 78 7.78 8.25 -7.33
CA ALA A 78 8.47 9.47 -6.91
C ALA A 78 7.56 10.67 -7.18
N ALA A 79 7.57 11.69 -6.31
CA ALA A 79 6.74 12.90 -6.44
C ALA A 79 5.25 12.60 -6.74
N GLY A 80 4.67 11.63 -6.02
CA GLY A 80 3.26 11.24 -6.16
C GLY A 80 2.87 10.52 -7.47
N ARG A 81 3.82 10.32 -8.40
CA ARG A 81 3.63 9.62 -9.68
C ARG A 81 4.22 8.22 -9.62
N VAL A 82 3.60 7.27 -10.32
CA VAL A 82 4.14 5.92 -10.52
C VAL A 82 4.52 5.81 -11.98
N GLN A 83 5.80 5.55 -12.23
CA GLN A 83 6.33 5.27 -13.56
C GLN A 83 6.75 3.80 -13.62
N GLU A 84 6.68 3.21 -14.80
CA GLU A 84 6.92 1.77 -15.02
C GLU A 84 7.88 1.60 -16.20
N ALA A 85 8.77 0.63 -16.10
CA ALA A 85 9.59 0.18 -17.20
C ALA A 85 9.94 -1.30 -17.09
N GLU A 86 10.22 -1.91 -18.24
CA GLU A 86 10.74 -3.27 -18.31
C GLU A 86 12.27 -3.28 -18.14
N VAL A 87 12.78 -4.26 -17.41
CA VAL A 87 14.21 -4.41 -17.15
C VAL A 87 14.88 -5.10 -18.33
N GLY A 88 15.86 -4.43 -18.93
CA GLY A 88 16.52 -4.85 -20.18
C GLY A 88 15.76 -4.48 -21.46
N GLY A 89 14.67 -3.73 -21.35
CA GLY A 89 14.09 -2.96 -22.45
C GLY A 89 14.63 -1.52 -22.50
N THR A 90 14.16 -0.72 -23.46
CA THR A 90 14.47 0.72 -23.50
C THR A 90 13.75 1.41 -22.34
N MET A 91 14.49 1.78 -21.29
CA MET A 91 13.92 2.44 -20.12
C MET A 91 13.82 3.96 -20.34
N PRO A 92 12.64 4.57 -20.12
CA PRO A 92 12.47 6.03 -20.21
C PRO A 92 13.41 6.80 -19.27
N ASP A 93 13.92 7.95 -19.73
CA ASP A 93 14.88 8.78 -18.97
C ASP A 93 14.32 9.32 -17.65
N ASP A 94 13.00 9.51 -17.56
CA ASP A 94 12.32 9.91 -16.34
C ASP A 94 12.29 8.78 -15.30
N VAL A 95 12.07 7.52 -15.73
CA VAL A 95 12.16 6.34 -14.85
C VAL A 95 13.58 6.16 -14.33
N VAL A 96 14.59 6.26 -15.20
CA VAL A 96 16.00 6.15 -14.80
C VAL A 96 16.36 7.21 -13.76
N ARG A 97 15.98 8.48 -14.00
CA ARG A 97 16.25 9.57 -13.06
C ARG A 97 15.51 9.38 -11.73
N ALA A 98 14.26 8.92 -11.77
CA ALA A 98 13.51 8.63 -10.56
C ALA A 98 14.18 7.48 -9.77
N LEU A 99 14.57 6.39 -10.42
CA LEU A 99 15.29 5.30 -9.76
C LEU A 99 16.63 5.77 -9.18
N ALA A 100 17.42 6.51 -9.94
CA ALA A 100 18.70 7.07 -9.48
C ALA A 100 18.50 7.94 -8.23
N SER A 101 17.50 8.82 -8.24
CA SER A 101 17.17 9.68 -7.10
C SER A 101 16.69 8.90 -5.88
N VAL A 102 15.90 7.83 -6.07
CA VAL A 102 15.38 7.02 -4.95
C VAL A 102 16.48 6.16 -4.33
N LEU A 103 17.32 5.57 -5.17
CA LEU A 103 18.38 4.66 -4.76
C LEU A 103 19.67 5.38 -4.35
N GLY A 104 19.80 6.68 -4.66
CA GLY A 104 21.04 7.42 -4.46
C GLY A 104 22.19 6.89 -5.32
N VAL A 105 21.90 6.43 -6.54
CA VAL A 105 22.87 5.81 -7.46
C VAL A 105 22.84 6.54 -8.80
N ASP A 106 23.98 7.07 -9.25
CA ASP A 106 24.06 7.83 -10.50
C ASP A 106 24.07 6.93 -11.76
N ASP A 107 24.61 5.72 -11.65
CA ASP A 107 24.87 4.82 -12.80
C ASP A 107 23.75 3.80 -13.10
N VAL A 108 22.50 4.10 -12.72
CA VAL A 108 21.35 3.18 -12.92
C VAL A 108 21.21 2.74 -14.38
N ARG A 109 21.39 3.65 -15.35
CA ARG A 109 21.30 3.30 -16.78
C ARG A 109 22.36 2.30 -17.19
N ALA A 110 23.60 2.52 -16.76
CA ALA A 110 24.72 1.65 -17.10
C ALA A 110 24.53 0.26 -16.47
N ALA A 111 24.07 0.20 -15.22
CA ALA A 111 23.75 -1.05 -14.56
C ALA A 111 22.61 -1.82 -15.26
N LEU A 112 21.53 -1.14 -15.64
CA LEU A 112 20.42 -1.75 -16.40
C LEU A 112 20.88 -2.32 -17.75
N ALA A 113 21.76 -1.62 -18.46
CA ALA A 113 22.31 -2.07 -19.74
C ALA A 113 23.24 -3.28 -19.59
N ARG A 114 23.92 -3.40 -18.44
CA ARG A 114 24.82 -4.53 -18.12
C ARG A 114 24.09 -5.72 -17.50
N ALA A 115 22.89 -5.53 -16.96
CA ALA A 115 22.13 -6.59 -16.30
C ALA A 115 21.81 -7.73 -17.28
N GLN A 116 22.33 -8.91 -16.99
CA GLN A 116 22.18 -10.13 -17.79
C GLN A 116 21.12 -11.06 -17.19
N GLY A 117 20.68 -12.07 -17.96
CA GLY A 117 19.67 -13.03 -17.56
C GLY A 117 18.26 -12.66 -18.03
N ARG A 118 17.25 -13.34 -17.48
CA ARG A 118 15.81 -13.12 -17.74
C ARG A 118 15.05 -13.08 -16.43
N GLY A 119 13.84 -12.55 -16.45
CA GLY A 119 12.96 -12.54 -15.28
C GLY A 119 13.67 -12.04 -14.02
N LEU A 120 13.59 -12.83 -12.95
CA LEU A 120 14.22 -12.55 -11.67
C LEU A 120 15.74 -12.39 -11.73
N ASP A 121 16.44 -13.24 -12.49
CA ASP A 121 17.91 -13.21 -12.55
C ASP A 121 18.43 -11.86 -13.05
N ARG A 122 17.69 -11.27 -14.00
CA ARG A 122 18.01 -9.92 -14.50
C ARG A 122 17.82 -8.85 -13.43
N LEU A 123 16.76 -8.94 -12.62
CA LEU A 123 16.55 -8.01 -11.49
C LEU A 123 17.65 -8.14 -10.44
N ARG A 124 18.02 -9.37 -10.12
CA ARG A 124 19.09 -9.65 -9.14
C ARG A 124 20.42 -9.10 -9.60
N HIS A 125 20.83 -9.40 -10.83
CA HIS A 125 22.07 -8.90 -11.38
C HIS A 125 22.07 -7.36 -11.46
N PHE A 126 20.94 -6.74 -11.83
CA PHE A 126 20.80 -5.28 -11.76
C PHE A 126 21.08 -4.76 -10.34
N LEU A 127 20.39 -5.29 -9.32
CA LEU A 127 20.56 -4.88 -7.93
C LEU A 127 21.99 -5.09 -7.42
N GLU A 128 22.63 -6.20 -7.79
CA GLU A 128 24.04 -6.47 -7.46
C GLU A 128 24.98 -5.42 -8.06
N LEU A 129 24.76 -5.04 -9.33
CA LEU A 129 25.57 -4.02 -10.01
C LEU A 129 25.46 -2.63 -9.37
N ILE A 130 24.35 -2.33 -8.71
CA ILE A 130 24.14 -1.05 -8.01
C ILE A 130 24.38 -1.15 -6.49
N GLY A 131 24.97 -2.24 -6.01
CA GLY A 131 25.38 -2.39 -4.59
C GLY A 131 24.31 -2.93 -3.64
N TYR A 132 23.14 -3.32 -4.14
CA TYR A 132 22.01 -3.84 -3.36
C TYR A 132 21.97 -5.38 -3.35
N GLY A 133 23.10 -6.01 -3.07
CA GLY A 133 23.24 -7.47 -3.11
C GLY A 133 22.42 -8.20 -2.03
N ALA A 134 22.10 -7.54 -0.91
CA ALA A 134 21.23 -8.10 0.12
C ALA A 134 19.78 -8.19 -0.37
N GLU A 135 19.27 -7.13 -1.01
CA GLU A 135 17.95 -7.08 -1.64
C GLU A 135 17.85 -8.09 -2.79
N ALA A 136 18.92 -8.27 -3.58
CA ALA A 136 18.97 -9.30 -4.62
C ALA A 136 18.77 -10.71 -4.04
N ARG A 137 19.45 -11.04 -2.93
CA ARG A 137 19.27 -12.31 -2.21
C ARG A 137 17.86 -12.46 -1.63
N LEU A 138 17.27 -11.36 -1.15
CA LEU A 138 15.90 -11.37 -0.66
C LEU A 138 14.89 -11.64 -1.77
N LEU A 139 15.07 -11.08 -2.97
CA LEU A 139 14.18 -11.39 -4.10
C LEU A 139 14.25 -12.88 -4.49
N ASP A 140 15.44 -13.49 -4.44
CA ASP A 140 15.62 -14.93 -4.63
C ASP A 140 14.91 -15.76 -3.54
N TRP A 141 15.00 -15.33 -2.28
CA TRP A 141 14.25 -15.95 -1.19
C TRP A 141 12.73 -15.81 -1.38
N VAL A 142 12.24 -14.63 -1.80
CA VAL A 142 10.80 -14.42 -2.11
C VAL A 142 10.35 -15.36 -3.23
N ASP A 143 11.19 -15.55 -4.25
CA ASP A 143 10.90 -16.46 -5.34
C ASP A 143 10.84 -17.92 -4.87
N ARG A 144 11.79 -18.37 -4.04
CA ARG A 144 11.76 -19.75 -3.56
C ARG A 144 10.63 -20.03 -2.58
N THR A 145 10.25 -19.06 -1.75
CA THR A 145 9.32 -19.30 -0.63
C THR A 145 7.84 -19.18 -1.05
N GLY A 146 7.55 -18.55 -2.18
CA GLY A 146 6.18 -18.46 -2.70
C GLY A 146 5.27 -17.50 -1.91
N PRO A 147 4.03 -17.28 -2.40
CA PRO A 147 3.05 -16.42 -1.73
C PRO A 147 2.41 -17.08 -0.49
N GLU A 148 2.70 -18.35 -0.22
CA GLU A 148 2.03 -19.20 0.80
C GLU A 148 2.09 -18.63 2.23
N ILE A 149 3.03 -17.75 2.53
CA ILE A 149 3.20 -17.18 3.88
C ILE A 149 2.43 -15.86 4.05
N VAL A 150 1.82 -15.33 2.99
CA VAL A 150 0.86 -14.22 3.09
C VAL A 150 -0.53 -14.84 3.05
N PRO A 151 -1.38 -14.68 4.09
CA PRO A 151 -2.69 -15.30 4.09
C PRO A 151 -3.45 -14.95 2.81
N VAL A 152 -3.89 -15.97 2.07
CA VAL A 152 -4.58 -15.83 0.78
C VAL A 152 -5.94 -15.18 1.05
N HIS A 153 -5.94 -13.86 1.11
CA HIS A 153 -7.15 -13.09 1.33
C HIS A 153 -7.86 -12.95 0.00
N ARG A 154 -8.91 -13.75 -0.23
CA ARG A 154 -9.84 -13.49 -1.34
C ARG A 154 -10.38 -12.08 -1.20
N GLU A 155 -10.15 -11.26 -2.23
CA GLU A 155 -10.70 -9.92 -2.32
C GLU A 155 -12.23 -10.01 -2.17
N ARG A 156 -12.76 -9.44 -1.09
CA ARG A 156 -14.21 -9.43 -0.91
C ARG A 156 -14.80 -8.38 -1.85
N TRP A 157 -16.00 -8.62 -2.37
CA TRP A 157 -16.63 -7.74 -3.37
C TRP A 157 -16.71 -6.27 -2.93
N TRP A 158 -16.90 -6.02 -1.63
CA TRP A 158 -16.95 -4.67 -1.05
C TRP A 158 -15.58 -3.96 -1.04
N GLU A 159 -14.47 -4.71 -1.07
CA GLU A 159 -13.12 -4.17 -1.17
C GLU A 159 -12.86 -3.54 -2.53
N ARG A 160 -13.56 -3.99 -3.59
CA ARG A 160 -13.53 -3.34 -4.91
C ARG A 160 -14.24 -2.00 -4.94
N VAL A 161 -15.28 -1.84 -4.13
CA VAL A 161 -16.11 -0.63 -4.09
C VAL A 161 -15.48 0.45 -3.22
N ILE A 162 -14.89 0.06 -2.09
CA ILE A 162 -14.30 1.00 -1.12
C ILE A 162 -12.79 1.14 -1.31
N GLY A 163 -12.12 0.11 -1.86
CA GLY A 163 -10.74 0.15 -2.34
C GLY A 163 -9.68 0.31 -1.25
N GLU A 164 -8.51 -0.32 -1.44
CA GLU A 164 -7.25 0.32 -1.02
C GLU A 164 -6.91 1.52 -1.95
N GLN A 165 -7.48 1.55 -3.15
CA GLN A 165 -7.17 2.53 -4.21
C GLN A 165 -8.00 3.83 -4.15
N ARG A 166 -9.10 3.87 -3.41
CA ARG A 166 -9.96 5.08 -3.26
C ARG A 166 -9.61 5.91 -2.03
N GLN A 167 -8.41 5.77 -1.48
CA GLN A 167 -7.86 6.82 -0.64
C GLN A 167 -7.50 8.00 -1.57
N PRO A 168 -8.23 9.13 -1.50
CA PRO A 168 -8.08 10.19 -2.47
C PRO A 168 -6.69 10.82 -2.36
N ARG A 169 -6.06 11.07 -3.52
CA ARG A 169 -4.76 11.78 -3.64
C ARG A 169 -4.73 13.16 -2.95
N ASN A 170 -5.89 13.76 -2.67
CA ASN A 170 -6.04 15.15 -2.25
C ASN A 170 -7.00 15.39 -1.07
N THR A 171 -7.56 14.38 -0.39
CA THR A 171 -8.58 14.72 0.63
C THR A 171 -8.04 15.38 1.89
N GLY A 172 -6.71 15.46 2.10
CA GLY A 172 -6.20 15.89 3.40
C GLY A 172 -6.82 15.07 4.54
N LEU A 173 -7.29 13.84 4.24
CA LEU A 173 -7.72 12.87 5.24
C LEU A 173 -6.44 12.56 5.98
N GLN A 174 -6.27 13.30 7.09
CA GLN A 174 -5.24 13.04 8.07
C GLN A 174 -5.26 11.54 8.37
N PRO A 175 -4.11 10.93 8.70
CA PRO A 175 -4.10 9.61 9.33
C PRO A 175 -5.21 9.63 10.37
N PHE A 176 -6.13 8.66 10.31
CA PHE A 176 -7.37 8.67 11.08
C PHE A 176 -6.98 8.90 12.54
N ARG A 177 -7.05 10.17 12.99
CA ARG A 177 -6.63 10.54 14.34
C ARG A 177 -7.56 9.74 15.23
N ARG A 178 -6.96 8.80 15.98
CA ARG A 178 -7.62 7.87 16.88
C ARG A 178 -8.88 8.54 17.44
N THR A 179 -10.02 7.87 17.24
CA THR A 179 -11.29 8.09 17.95
C THR A 179 -12.17 9.31 17.62
N GLY A 180 -11.71 10.38 16.95
CA GLY A 180 -12.56 11.58 16.75
C GLY A 180 -13.49 11.54 15.53
N GLY A 181 -12.97 11.20 14.35
CA GLY A 181 -13.66 11.41 13.07
C GLY A 181 -14.84 10.47 12.80
N VAL A 182 -14.72 9.19 13.15
CA VAL A 182 -15.80 8.21 12.91
C VAL A 182 -16.98 8.49 13.83
N VAL A 183 -16.73 8.82 15.10
CA VAL A 183 -17.80 9.14 16.06
C VAL A 183 -18.53 10.41 15.62
N ALA A 184 -17.81 11.44 15.18
CA ALA A 184 -18.40 12.65 14.63
C ALA A 184 -19.21 12.39 13.35
N GLN A 185 -18.74 11.53 12.44
CA GLN A 185 -19.48 11.14 11.23
C GLN A 185 -20.73 10.33 11.55
N VAL A 186 -20.64 9.37 12.49
CA VAL A 186 -21.79 8.58 12.96
C VAL A 186 -22.80 9.47 13.68
N LEU A 187 -22.34 10.42 14.51
CA LEU A 187 -23.20 11.43 15.15
C LEU A 187 -23.89 12.32 14.11
N TRP A 188 -23.17 12.82 13.11
CA TRP A 188 -23.76 13.60 12.02
C TRP A 188 -24.81 12.81 11.24
N LEU A 189 -24.55 11.52 11.03
CA LEU A 189 -25.48 10.61 10.36
C LEU A 189 -26.73 10.36 11.18
N LEU A 190 -26.58 10.06 12.47
CA LEU A 190 -27.69 9.92 13.40
C LEU A 190 -28.49 11.22 13.49
N LEU A 191 -27.82 12.38 13.56
CA LEU A 191 -28.46 13.69 13.59
C LEU A 191 -29.25 13.94 12.30
N GLY A 192 -28.69 13.57 11.13
CA GLY A 192 -29.37 13.67 9.83
C GLY A 192 -30.60 12.77 9.73
N VAL A 193 -30.51 11.53 10.24
CA VAL A 193 -31.66 10.60 10.30
C VAL A 193 -32.72 11.11 11.27
N VAL A 194 -32.33 11.58 12.46
CA VAL A 194 -33.25 12.16 13.45
C VAL A 194 -33.92 13.41 12.88
N ALA A 195 -33.16 14.29 12.23
CA ALA A 195 -33.71 15.46 11.55
C ALA A 195 -34.70 15.04 10.47
N LEU A 196 -34.36 14.07 9.62
CA LEU A 196 -35.27 13.56 8.59
C LEU A 196 -36.57 12.98 9.17
N VAL A 197 -36.48 12.16 10.22
CA VAL A 197 -37.65 11.58 10.91
C VAL A 197 -38.50 12.67 11.57
N ALA A 198 -37.88 13.67 12.19
CA ALA A 198 -38.58 14.81 12.78
C ALA A 198 -39.23 15.73 11.73
N PHE A 199 -38.68 15.80 10.52
CA PHE A 199 -39.17 16.64 9.43
C PHE A 199 -40.22 15.97 8.54
N LEU A 200 -40.26 14.63 8.53
CA LEU A 200 -41.19 13.81 7.75
C LEU A 200 -42.68 14.18 7.91
N PRO A 201 -43.18 14.54 9.11
CA PRO A 201 -44.57 14.99 9.30
C PRO A 201 -44.89 16.31 8.59
N PHE A 202 -43.89 17.19 8.42
CA PHE A 202 -44.04 18.52 7.81
C PHE A 202 -43.75 18.50 6.30
N ALA A 203 -43.16 17.43 5.79
CA ALA A 203 -42.71 17.33 4.41
C ALA A 203 -43.87 17.41 3.40
N ASN A 204 -45.06 16.92 3.77
CA ASN A 204 -46.25 16.94 2.89
C ASN A 204 -46.87 18.34 2.71
N GLU A 205 -46.63 19.28 3.64
CA GLU A 205 -47.23 20.62 3.58
C GLU A 205 -46.31 21.66 2.94
N VAL A 206 -44.99 21.47 3.05
CA VAL A 206 -44.01 22.52 2.75
C VAL A 206 -43.17 22.24 1.50
N PHE A 207 -42.96 20.96 1.15
CA PHE A 207 -42.06 20.60 0.05
C PHE A 207 -42.76 19.77 -1.03
N PRO A 208 -42.55 20.07 -2.31
CA PRO A 208 -43.05 19.24 -3.38
C PRO A 208 -42.38 17.86 -3.36
N ALA A 209 -43.14 16.80 -3.63
CA ALA A 209 -42.71 15.40 -3.47
C ALA A 209 -41.38 15.07 -4.15
N TRP A 210 -41.04 15.74 -5.26
CA TRP A 210 -39.78 15.53 -5.97
C TRP A 210 -38.53 15.97 -5.17
N MET A 211 -38.64 16.95 -4.26
CA MET A 211 -37.53 17.34 -3.37
C MET A 211 -37.30 16.28 -2.29
N VAL A 212 -38.37 15.67 -1.77
CA VAL A 212 -38.28 14.55 -0.82
C VAL A 212 -37.63 13.35 -1.49
N VAL A 213 -38.03 13.03 -2.72
CA VAL A 213 -37.39 11.99 -3.53
C VAL A 213 -35.92 12.32 -3.79
N GLY A 214 -35.59 13.55 -4.16
CA GLY A 214 -34.20 13.99 -4.37
C GLY A 214 -33.34 13.88 -3.11
N TYR A 215 -33.87 14.25 -1.94
CA TYR A 215 -33.19 14.13 -0.66
C TYR A 215 -33.00 12.66 -0.27
N VAL A 216 -34.03 11.82 -0.41
CA VAL A 216 -33.93 10.39 -0.11
C VAL A 216 -32.93 9.72 -1.05
N VAL A 217 -32.96 10.04 -2.34
CA VAL A 217 -32.04 9.46 -3.34
C VAL A 217 -30.61 10.00 -3.21
N GLY A 218 -30.43 11.26 -2.78
CA GLY A 218 -29.10 11.87 -2.64
C GLY A 218 -28.44 11.60 -1.29
N VAL A 219 -29.18 11.80 -0.19
CA VAL A 219 -28.62 11.79 1.16
C VAL A 219 -28.57 10.38 1.74
N VAL A 220 -29.61 9.56 1.56
CA VAL A 220 -29.67 8.23 2.18
C VAL A 220 -28.57 7.31 1.64
N PRO A 221 -28.29 7.21 0.32
CA PRO A 221 -27.19 6.39 -0.18
C PRO A 221 -25.82 6.89 0.30
N THR A 222 -25.62 8.21 0.37
CA THR A 222 -24.38 8.80 0.87
C THR A 222 -24.17 8.50 2.36
N ALA A 223 -25.26 8.56 3.13
CA ALA A 223 -25.31 8.25 4.54
C ALA A 223 -25.02 6.78 4.83
N VAL A 224 -25.78 5.89 4.19
CA VAL A 224 -25.61 4.43 4.29
C VAL A 224 -24.21 4.03 3.81
N GLY A 225 -23.71 4.62 2.72
CA GLY A 225 -22.35 4.38 2.23
C GLY A 225 -21.27 4.79 3.23
N SER A 226 -21.46 5.91 3.94
CA SER A 226 -20.51 6.40 4.94
C SER A 226 -20.53 5.54 6.22
N VAL A 227 -21.70 5.14 6.71
CA VAL A 227 -21.82 4.21 7.85
C VAL A 227 -21.21 2.85 7.49
N ALA A 228 -21.52 2.32 6.30
CA ALA A 228 -20.97 1.05 5.83
C ALA A 228 -19.43 1.12 5.70
N ALA A 229 -18.89 2.22 5.15
CA ALA A 229 -17.46 2.43 5.08
C ALA A 229 -16.80 2.52 6.47
N GLY A 230 -17.42 3.25 7.41
CA GLY A 230 -16.96 3.34 8.80
C GLY A 230 -16.98 1.99 9.52
N ALA A 231 -18.08 1.23 9.42
CA ALA A 231 -18.21 -0.09 10.00
C ALA A 231 -17.21 -1.09 9.40
N LEU A 232 -16.97 -1.03 8.09
CA LEU A 232 -15.98 -1.87 7.40
C LEU A 232 -14.54 -1.49 7.78
N MET A 233 -14.25 -0.20 7.97
CA MET A 233 -12.96 0.26 8.48
C MET A 233 -12.74 -0.18 9.93
N ILE A 234 -13.74 -0.07 10.80
CA ILE A 234 -13.67 -0.61 12.18
C ILE A 234 -13.46 -2.12 12.15
N ALA A 235 -14.16 -2.84 11.29
CA ALA A 235 -14.00 -4.29 11.13
C ALA A 235 -12.60 -4.67 10.59
N ARG A 236 -11.97 -3.81 9.79
CA ARG A 236 -10.57 -3.98 9.36
C ARG A 236 -9.58 -3.64 10.47
N TRP A 237 -9.81 -2.57 11.22
CA TRP A 237 -8.92 -2.12 12.30
C TRP A 237 -8.96 -3.06 13.51
N ARG A 238 -10.10 -3.70 13.75
CA ARG A 238 -10.26 -4.78 14.72
C ARG A 238 -9.76 -6.14 14.22
N ARG A 239 -9.19 -6.24 13.01
CA ARG A 239 -8.54 -7.50 12.61
C ARG A 239 -7.28 -7.66 13.48
N PRO A 240 -7.21 -8.75 14.26
CA PRO A 240 -6.04 -9.05 15.06
C PRO A 240 -4.87 -9.56 14.21
N ASP A 241 -5.05 -9.72 12.88
CA ASP A 241 -4.05 -10.29 11.98
C ASP A 241 -2.80 -9.38 11.97
N PRO A 242 -1.69 -9.78 12.60
CA PRO A 242 -0.47 -8.98 12.59
C PRO A 242 0.04 -8.90 11.15
N PHE A 243 0.70 -7.80 10.78
CA PHE A 243 1.57 -7.79 9.60
C PHE A 243 2.78 -8.65 9.94
N PRO A 244 2.88 -9.90 9.44
CA PRO A 244 3.94 -10.79 9.90
C PRO A 244 5.28 -10.22 9.43
N ILE A 245 6.21 -10.11 10.38
CA ILE A 245 7.60 -9.74 10.08
C ILE A 245 8.36 -11.04 9.87
N SER A 246 9.19 -11.11 8.85
CA SER A 246 10.09 -12.24 8.63
C SER A 246 11.43 -11.73 8.22
N ASP A 247 12.43 -12.08 9.01
CA ASP A 247 13.79 -11.57 8.90
C ASP A 247 14.75 -12.68 8.49
N PRO A 248 14.74 -13.09 7.21
CA PRO A 248 15.60 -14.18 6.73
C PRO A 248 17.09 -13.79 6.69
N LEU A 249 17.42 -12.50 6.85
CA LEU A 249 18.79 -12.00 6.88
C LEU A 249 19.31 -11.72 8.29
N GLY A 250 18.46 -11.79 9.33
CA GLY A 250 18.85 -11.43 10.70
C GLY A 250 19.08 -9.93 10.91
N VAL A 251 18.58 -9.07 10.01
CA VAL A 251 18.80 -7.61 10.03
C VAL A 251 18.30 -6.97 11.33
N MET A 252 17.23 -7.50 11.91
CA MET A 252 16.65 -6.99 13.16
C MET A 252 17.43 -7.46 14.39
N ALA A 253 18.19 -8.55 14.31
CA ALA A 253 19.04 -9.02 15.41
C ALA A 253 20.31 -8.17 15.55
N ASP A 254 20.80 -7.60 14.45
CA ASP A 254 21.96 -6.71 14.43
C ASP A 254 21.60 -5.24 14.66
N ALA A 255 20.31 -4.91 14.75
CA ALA A 255 19.86 -3.56 15.05
C ALA A 255 20.06 -3.27 16.55
N PRO A 256 20.65 -2.12 16.93
CA PRO A 256 20.68 -1.72 18.33
C PRO A 256 19.25 -1.65 18.88
N ASP A 257 19.04 -2.13 20.11
CA ASP A 257 17.72 -2.02 20.75
C ASP A 257 17.28 -0.55 20.69
N PHE A 258 15.97 -0.32 20.63
CA PHE A 258 15.39 1.02 20.47
C PHE A 258 15.85 2.03 21.55
N ASP A 259 16.34 1.52 22.68
CA ASP A 259 16.87 2.30 23.81
C ASP A 259 18.39 2.50 23.77
N GLY A 260 19.06 2.12 22.67
CA GLY A 260 20.51 2.27 22.49
C GLY A 260 21.33 1.28 23.33
N THR A 261 20.71 0.23 23.88
CA THR A 261 21.43 -0.85 24.55
C THR A 261 21.88 -1.86 23.48
N PRO A 262 23.17 -2.24 23.41
CA PRO A 262 23.56 -3.36 22.58
C PRO A 262 22.87 -4.62 23.12
N ALA A 263 22.26 -5.39 22.23
CA ALA A 263 21.73 -6.72 22.57
C ALA A 263 22.88 -7.52 23.19
N GLY A 264 22.73 -7.87 24.47
CA GLY A 264 23.74 -8.59 25.24
C GLY A 264 24.03 -9.96 24.61
N GLY A 265 25.31 -10.31 24.60
CA GLY A 265 25.87 -11.53 24.00
C GLY A 265 25.46 -12.84 24.68
#